data_AF-A0AA51QC77-F1
#
_entry.id   AF-A0AA51QC77-F1
#
_cell.length_a   1.000
_cell.length_b   1.000
_cell.length_c   1.000
_cell.angle_alpha   90.00
_cell.angle_beta   90.00
_cell.angle_gamma   90.00
#
_symmetry.space_group_name_H-M   'P 1'
#
loop_
_entity.id
_entity.type
_entity.pdbx_description
1 polymer ?
#
loop_
_entity_poly.entity_id
_entity_poly.type
_entity_poly.pdbx_seq_one_letter_code
_entity_poly.pdbx_strand_id
1 'polypeptide(L)'
;MKDIGAVPPLVTDMVLSLDDRFLYVSCWGTGELRQYDVSDPFNPKLTDIVKIGGIANPTAHPTGKQITGGPQMVELSRDGQRAYFTNSLYSSWDDQFYPDGIKGAMVKVDIKPQGGMELDPLFLIEFGDTRAHQIRLEGGDSSTDTFCYP
;
A
#
# COMPACT_ATOMS: atom_id res chain seq x y z
N MET A 1 5.77 -18.20 -10.02
CA MET A 1 5.48 -16.95 -10.78
C MET A 1 6.72 -16.12 -11.09
N LYS A 2 7.84 -16.22 -10.34
CA LYS A 2 9.10 -15.55 -10.70
C LYS A 2 9.63 -15.94 -12.09
N ASP A 3 9.35 -17.17 -12.53
CA ASP A 3 9.80 -17.69 -13.84
C ASP A 3 8.92 -17.25 -15.03
N ILE A 4 7.79 -16.61 -14.76
CA ILE A 4 6.92 -16.02 -15.78
C ILE A 4 7.23 -14.53 -15.75
N GLY A 5 7.88 -14.00 -16.80
CA GLY A 5 8.32 -12.60 -16.89
C GLY A 5 7.21 -11.54 -16.83
N ALA A 6 5.98 -11.92 -16.51
CA ALA A 6 4.85 -11.04 -16.25
C ALA A 6 4.14 -11.51 -14.96
N VAL A 7 3.99 -10.58 -14.01
CA VAL A 7 3.28 -10.80 -12.75
C VAL A 7 1.99 -9.97 -12.77
N PRO A 8 0.82 -10.55 -12.44
CA PRO A 8 -0.40 -9.76 -12.31
C PRO A 8 -0.27 -8.71 -11.21
N PRO A 9 -0.92 -7.54 -11.32
CA PRO A 9 -0.89 -6.52 -10.26
C PRO A 9 -1.35 -7.06 -8.90
N LEU A 10 -2.34 -7.97 -8.90
CA LEU A 10 -3.02 -8.47 -7.69
C LEU A 10 -3.48 -7.28 -6.83
N VAL A 11 -4.51 -6.58 -7.32
CA VAL A 11 -5.14 -5.50 -6.55
C VAL A 11 -5.88 -6.14 -5.36
N THR A 12 -5.39 -5.92 -4.15
CA THR A 12 -5.92 -6.58 -2.93
C THR A 12 -6.66 -5.63 -2.01
N ASP A 13 -6.32 -4.34 -2.04
CA ASP A 13 -6.92 -3.33 -1.17
C ASP A 13 -6.98 -1.97 -1.85
N MET A 14 -7.91 -1.13 -1.41
CA MET A 14 -8.02 0.26 -1.82
C MET A 14 -8.65 1.11 -0.72
N VAL A 15 -8.22 2.38 -0.64
CA VAL A 15 -8.74 3.35 0.33
C VAL A 15 -8.93 4.71 -0.32
N LEU A 16 -10.03 5.38 0.00
CA LEU A 16 -10.39 6.72 -0.49
C LEU A 16 -10.01 7.76 0.58
N SER A 17 -9.44 8.89 0.17
CA SER A 17 -9.20 10.01 1.08
C SER A 17 -10.51 10.63 1.56
N LEU A 18 -10.52 11.19 2.78
CA LEU A 18 -11.74 11.76 3.38
C LEU A 18 -12.31 12.98 2.63
N ASP A 19 -11.54 13.60 1.74
CA ASP A 19 -12.00 14.66 0.85
C ASP A 19 -12.54 14.13 -0.50
N ASP A 20 -12.72 12.82 -0.61
CA ASP A 20 -13.19 12.07 -1.79
C ASP A 20 -12.38 12.31 -3.08
N ARG A 21 -11.16 12.86 -2.97
CA ARG A 21 -10.35 13.27 -4.13
C ARG A 21 -9.41 12.19 -4.64
N PHE A 22 -8.77 11.42 -3.75
CA PHE A 22 -7.73 10.48 -4.13
C PHE A 22 -8.05 9.06 -3.69
N LEU A 23 -8.00 8.12 -4.65
CA LEU A 23 -8.10 6.69 -4.42
C LEU A 23 -6.70 6.06 -4.45
N TYR A 24 -6.38 5.28 -3.42
CA TYR A 24 -5.11 4.56 -3.31
C TYR A 24 -5.37 3.08 -3.53
N VAL A 25 -4.54 2.43 -4.33
CA VAL A 25 -4.74 1.03 -4.76
C VAL A 25 -3.46 0.23 -4.56
N SER A 26 -3.53 -0.79 -3.72
CA SER A 26 -2.43 -1.70 -3.43
C SER A 26 -2.37 -2.82 -4.47
N CYS A 27 -1.29 -2.83 -5.26
CA CYS A 27 -0.99 -3.87 -6.24
C CYS A 27 0.10 -4.80 -5.68
N TRP A 28 -0.32 -5.77 -4.87
CA TRP A 28 0.54 -6.62 -4.08
C TRP A 28 1.55 -7.42 -4.92
N GLY A 29 1.10 -7.95 -6.06
CA GLY A 29 1.94 -8.78 -6.93
C GLY A 29 3.04 -7.99 -7.64
N THR A 30 2.68 -6.83 -8.21
CA THR A 30 3.65 -5.96 -8.90
C THR A 30 4.50 -5.13 -7.95
N GLY A 31 4.13 -5.03 -6.67
CA GLY A 31 4.85 -4.23 -5.69
C GLY A 31 4.62 -2.73 -5.87
N GLU A 32 3.37 -2.33 -6.12
CA GLU A 32 3.03 -0.93 -6.39
C GLU A 32 1.92 -0.45 -5.47
N LEU A 33 2.07 0.76 -4.91
CA LEU A 33 0.96 1.55 -4.40
C LEU A 33 0.67 2.63 -5.44
N ARG A 34 -0.57 2.66 -5.94
CA ARG A 34 -0.99 3.61 -6.97
C ARG A 34 -1.93 4.64 -6.37
N GLN A 35 -1.82 5.89 -6.82
CA GLN A 35 -2.74 6.97 -6.48
C GLN A 35 -3.49 7.40 -7.73
N TYR A 36 -4.80 7.57 -7.60
CA TYR A 36 -5.66 8.09 -8.66
C TYR A 36 -6.41 9.31 -8.15
N ASP A 37 -6.42 10.39 -8.94
CA ASP A 37 -7.37 11.48 -8.79
C ASP A 37 -8.73 11.00 -9.30
N VAL A 38 -9.71 10.98 -8.39
CA VAL A 38 -11.10 10.55 -8.62
C VAL A 38 -12.09 11.67 -8.40
N SER A 39 -11.66 12.95 -8.50
CA SER A 39 -12.56 14.12 -8.51
C SER A 39 -13.69 13.99 -9.54
N ASP A 40 -13.42 13.28 -10.65
CA ASP A 40 -14.44 12.68 -11.51
C ASP A 40 -14.40 11.15 -11.33
N PRO A 41 -15.34 10.56 -10.58
CA PRO A 41 -15.30 9.13 -10.26
C PRO A 41 -15.53 8.23 -11.49
N PHE A 42 -16.06 8.77 -12.59
CA PHE A 42 -16.25 8.02 -13.84
C PHE A 42 -15.02 8.06 -14.74
N ASN A 43 -14.06 8.95 -14.47
CA ASN A 43 -12.82 9.07 -15.21
C ASN A 43 -11.58 9.19 -14.28
N PRO A 44 -11.26 8.15 -13.49
CA PRO A 44 -10.08 8.15 -12.62
C PRO A 44 -8.78 8.42 -13.38
N LYS A 45 -7.93 9.28 -12.84
CA LYS A 45 -6.63 9.64 -13.45
C LYS A 45 -5.49 9.17 -12.56
N LEU A 46 -4.65 8.28 -13.06
CA LEU A 46 -3.43 7.88 -12.36
C LEU A 46 -2.54 9.11 -12.16
N THR A 47 -2.26 9.47 -10.91
CA THR A 47 -1.41 10.60 -10.55
C THR A 47 0.01 10.18 -10.21
N ASP A 48 0.16 9.05 -9.53
CA ASP A 48 1.49 8.56 -9.14
C ASP A 48 1.53 7.05 -8.84
N ILE A 49 2.74 6.49 -8.89
CA ILE A 49 3.05 5.11 -8.51
C ILE A 49 4.30 5.10 -7.62
N VAL A 50 4.16 4.54 -6.42
CA VAL A 50 5.29 4.17 -5.57
C VAL A 50 5.56 2.68 -5.70
N LYS A 51 6.83 2.30 -5.91
CA LYS A 51 7.26 0.91 -6.05
C LYS A 51 8.04 0.44 -4.83
N ILE A 52 7.65 -0.70 -4.28
CA ILE A 52 8.32 -1.33 -3.14
C ILE A 52 7.89 -2.80 -3.01
N GLY A 53 8.83 -3.69 -2.75
CA GLY A 53 8.59 -5.14 -2.83
C GLY A 53 8.17 -5.55 -4.24
N GLY A 54 7.31 -6.57 -4.34
CA GLY A 54 6.83 -7.17 -5.60
C GLY A 54 7.51 -8.50 -5.92
N ILE A 55 6.86 -9.31 -6.77
CA ILE A 55 7.31 -10.69 -7.05
C ILE A 55 8.46 -10.74 -8.07
N ALA A 56 8.31 -10.06 -9.21
CA ALA A 56 9.28 -10.13 -10.32
C ALA A 56 10.37 -9.06 -10.23
N ASN A 57 10.03 -7.85 -9.79
CA ASN A 57 10.93 -6.70 -9.75
C ASN A 57 10.97 -6.08 -8.34
N PRO A 58 11.47 -6.83 -7.33
CA PRO A 58 11.43 -6.40 -5.94
C PRO A 58 12.21 -5.10 -5.72
N THR A 59 11.51 -4.04 -5.34
CA THR A 59 12.12 -2.71 -5.09
C THR A 59 12.38 -2.52 -3.59
N ALA A 60 13.60 -2.13 -3.23
CA ALA A 60 13.96 -1.89 -1.84
C ALA A 60 13.33 -0.60 -1.29
N HIS A 61 13.11 -0.55 0.02
CA HIS A 61 12.79 0.68 0.73
C HIS A 61 13.95 1.70 0.60
N PRO A 62 13.74 3.03 0.65
CA PRO A 62 14.79 4.04 0.57
C PRO A 62 15.92 3.90 1.60
N THR A 63 15.70 3.17 2.69
CA THR A 63 16.73 2.78 3.67
C THR A 63 17.75 1.77 3.11
N GLY A 64 17.53 1.23 1.90
CA GLY A 64 18.30 0.15 1.30
C GLY A 64 17.83 -1.25 1.69
N LYS A 65 16.85 -1.39 2.60
CA LYS A 65 16.33 -2.68 3.03
C LYS A 65 15.35 -3.26 2.01
N GLN A 66 15.55 -4.52 1.65
CA GLN A 66 14.56 -5.31 0.92
C GLN A 66 13.39 -5.65 1.84
N ILE A 67 12.16 -5.46 1.36
CA ILE A 67 10.96 -5.98 2.02
C ILE A 67 10.41 -7.15 1.20
N THR A 68 9.95 -8.19 1.86
CA THR A 68 9.19 -9.29 1.23
C THR A 68 7.75 -8.85 0.98
N GLY A 69 7.01 -9.53 0.10
CA GLY A 69 5.63 -9.12 -0.21
C GLY A 69 5.59 -7.92 -1.14
N GLY A 70 4.49 -7.17 -1.10
CA GLY A 70 4.29 -5.86 -1.73
C GLY A 70 3.24 -5.09 -0.93
N PRO A 71 2.82 -3.88 -1.35
CA PRO A 71 1.72 -3.18 -0.70
C PRO A 71 0.46 -4.04 -0.66
N GLN A 72 -0.11 -4.25 0.53
CA GLN A 72 -1.32 -5.02 0.76
C GLN A 72 -2.37 -4.12 1.45
N MET A 73 -2.58 -4.22 2.76
CA MET A 73 -3.54 -3.32 3.44
C MET A 73 -2.96 -1.91 3.46
N VAL A 74 -3.71 -0.93 3.00
CA VAL A 74 -3.36 0.49 3.03
C VAL A 74 -4.35 1.27 3.90
N GLU A 75 -3.83 2.23 4.65
CA GLU A 75 -4.64 3.10 5.50
C GLU A 75 -4.15 4.54 5.42
N LEU A 76 -5.07 5.51 5.50
CA LEU A 76 -4.75 6.93 5.37
C LEU A 76 -4.99 7.69 6.68
N SER A 77 -4.10 8.64 6.97
CA SER A 77 -4.40 9.63 7.99
C SER A 77 -5.57 10.52 7.58
N ARG A 78 -6.37 10.96 8.55
CA ARG A 78 -7.58 11.78 8.32
C ARG A 78 -7.32 13.10 7.59
N ASP A 79 -6.11 13.64 7.75
CA ASP A 79 -5.68 14.86 7.05
C ASP A 79 -5.23 14.61 5.60
N GLY A 80 -5.25 13.36 5.12
CA GLY A 80 -4.88 12.97 3.76
C GLY A 80 -3.39 13.11 3.45
N GLN A 81 -2.53 13.38 4.43
CA GLN A 81 -1.11 13.68 4.20
C GLN A 81 -0.20 12.45 4.31
N ARG A 82 -0.69 11.34 4.87
CA ARG A 82 0.10 10.11 5.08
C ARG A 82 -0.72 8.88 4.70
N ALA A 83 -0.10 7.96 3.97
CA ALA A 83 -0.55 6.59 3.87
C ALA A 83 0.39 5.67 4.66
N TYR A 84 -0.15 4.59 5.19
CA TYR A 84 0.61 3.48 5.73
C TYR A 84 0.16 2.21 5.03
N PHE A 85 1.07 1.29 4.75
CA PHE A 85 0.66 -0.03 4.28
C PHE A 85 1.46 -1.15 4.95
N THR A 86 0.87 -2.34 4.99
CA THR A 86 1.51 -3.60 5.37
C THR A 86 1.54 -4.57 4.18
N ASN A 87 2.21 -5.71 4.34
CA ASN A 87 2.65 -6.53 3.21
C ASN A 87 2.14 -7.97 3.15
N SER A 88 1.34 -8.44 4.13
CA SER A 88 0.77 -9.80 4.12
C SER A 88 -0.72 -9.77 3.75
N LEU A 89 -1.15 -10.76 2.96
CA LEU A 89 -2.53 -10.94 2.52
C LEU A 89 -3.25 -12.00 3.34
N TYR A 90 -2.82 -13.24 3.19
CA TYR A 90 -3.45 -14.39 3.85
C TYR A 90 -2.44 -15.53 3.87
N SER A 91 -2.31 -16.24 5.00
CA SER A 91 -1.16 -17.10 5.25
C SER A 91 -0.84 -18.07 4.11
N SER A 92 -1.83 -18.81 3.63
CA SER A 92 -1.66 -19.77 2.54
C SER A 92 -1.41 -19.14 1.17
N TRP A 93 -1.87 -17.92 0.94
CA TRP A 93 -1.64 -17.20 -0.32
C TRP A 93 -0.25 -16.54 -0.31
N ASP A 94 0.14 -15.95 0.81
CA ASP A 94 1.51 -15.47 1.01
C ASP A 94 2.53 -16.56 0.68
N ASP A 95 2.31 -17.79 1.16
CA ASP A 95 3.22 -18.92 0.92
C ASP A 95 3.24 -19.37 -0.55
N GLN A 96 2.13 -19.22 -1.28
CA GLN A 96 2.05 -19.56 -2.71
C GLN A 96 2.74 -18.52 -3.60
N PHE A 97 2.56 -17.23 -3.29
CA PHE A 97 3.04 -16.12 -4.11
C PHE A 97 4.46 -15.68 -3.73
N TYR A 98 4.81 -15.79 -2.44
CA TYR A 98 6.11 -15.49 -1.84
C TYR A 98 6.62 -16.72 -1.07
N PRO A 99 7.07 -17.78 -1.76
CA PRO A 99 7.46 -19.06 -1.14
C PRO A 99 8.70 -18.97 -0.24
N ASP A 100 9.50 -17.91 -0.38
CA ASP A 100 10.63 -17.61 0.51
C ASP A 100 10.17 -17.04 1.87
N GLY A 101 8.85 -16.82 2.03
CA GLY A 101 8.21 -16.30 3.23
C GLY A 101 8.06 -14.78 3.24
N ILE A 102 7.00 -14.31 3.89
CA ILE A 102 6.80 -12.88 4.19
C ILE A 102 7.26 -12.59 5.62
N LYS A 103 8.21 -11.67 5.75
CA LYS A 103 8.52 -10.96 6.99
C LYS A 103 7.64 -9.72 7.05
N GLY A 104 6.87 -9.55 8.13
CA GLY A 104 5.93 -8.45 8.23
C GLY A 104 6.65 -7.11 8.25
N ALA A 105 6.12 -6.14 7.50
CA ALA A 105 6.61 -4.78 7.51
C ALA A 105 5.43 -3.79 7.49
N MET A 106 5.68 -2.59 8.02
CA MET A 106 4.83 -1.42 7.79
C MET A 106 5.69 -0.28 7.28
N VAL A 107 5.19 0.38 6.25
CA VAL A 107 5.86 1.46 5.53
C VAL A 107 4.96 2.68 5.52
N LYS A 108 5.54 3.88 5.64
CA LYS A 108 4.80 5.14 5.49
C LYS A 108 5.11 5.77 4.13
N VAL A 109 4.09 6.37 3.55
CA VAL A 109 4.14 7.17 2.33
C VAL A 109 3.66 8.57 2.66
N ASP A 110 4.44 9.58 2.34
CA ASP A 110 4.04 10.98 2.41
C ASP A 110 3.27 11.36 1.13
N ILE A 111 2.14 12.03 1.30
CA ILE A 111 1.23 12.43 0.22
C ILE A 111 1.35 13.92 -0.03
N LYS A 112 1.53 14.30 -1.30
CA LYS A 112 1.63 15.71 -1.72
C LYS A 112 0.22 16.31 -1.91
N PRO A 113 -0.01 17.58 -1.53
CA PRO A 113 -1.35 18.20 -1.59
C PRO A 113 -2.05 18.22 -2.95
N GLN A 114 -1.30 18.10 -4.05
CA GLN A 114 -1.84 18.12 -5.42
C GLN A 114 -1.74 16.75 -6.11
N GLY A 115 -1.60 15.68 -5.33
CA GLY A 115 -1.23 14.37 -5.83
C GLY A 115 0.28 14.23 -5.92
N GLY A 116 0.73 12.98 -5.90
CA GLY A 116 2.12 12.59 -5.72
C GLY A 116 2.34 11.90 -4.37
N MET A 117 3.20 10.90 -4.38
CA MET A 117 3.52 10.05 -3.24
C MET A 117 5.03 9.87 -3.14
N GLU A 118 5.52 9.75 -1.91
CA GLU A 118 6.94 9.47 -1.65
C GLU A 118 7.08 8.55 -0.44
N LEU A 119 7.95 7.53 -0.53
CA LEU A 119 8.26 6.68 0.60
C LEU A 119 9.02 7.49 1.65
N ASP A 120 8.58 7.46 2.91
CA ASP A 120 9.32 8.11 3.99
C ASP A 120 10.60 7.32 4.29
N PRO A 121 11.81 7.89 4.06
CA PRO A 121 13.06 7.17 4.27
C PRO A 121 13.36 6.88 5.75
N LEU A 122 12.67 7.53 6.69
CA LEU A 122 12.86 7.40 8.12
C LEU A 122 11.87 6.42 8.78
N PHE A 123 10.81 6.02 8.07
CA PHE A 123 9.75 5.17 8.63
C PHE A 123 9.71 3.80 7.96
N LEU A 124 10.24 2.80 8.67
CA LEU A 124 10.07 1.38 8.35
C LEU A 124 9.97 0.60 9.65
N ILE A 125 8.85 -0.08 9.86
CA ILE A 125 8.66 -1.01 10.98
C ILE A 125 8.82 -2.43 10.45
N GLU A 126 9.71 -3.20 11.06
CA GLU A 126 9.91 -4.63 10.78
C GLU A 126 9.31 -5.46 11.92
N PHE A 127 8.33 -6.29 11.62
CA PHE A 127 7.66 -7.19 12.57
C PHE A 127 8.33 -8.58 12.67
N GLY A 128 9.45 -8.78 11.97
CA GLY A 128 10.14 -10.07 11.90
C GLY A 128 9.26 -11.14 11.26
N ASP A 129 9.12 -12.29 11.94
CA ASP A 129 8.33 -13.43 11.46
C ASP A 129 6.82 -13.22 11.56
N THR A 130 6.37 -12.19 12.29
CA THR A 130 4.95 -11.86 12.40
C THR A 130 4.49 -11.16 11.14
N ARG A 131 3.43 -11.67 10.52
CA ARG A 131 2.83 -11.07 9.32
C ARG A 131 1.85 -9.97 9.71
N ALA A 132 2.05 -8.77 9.18
CA ALA A 132 1.23 -7.61 9.47
C ALA A 132 0.12 -7.44 8.41
N HIS A 133 -1.09 -7.10 8.87
CA HIS A 133 -2.28 -6.95 8.02
C HIS A 133 -2.91 -5.57 8.27
N GLN A 134 -4.13 -5.47 8.80
CA GLN A 134 -4.84 -4.19 8.89
C GLN A 134 -4.19 -3.22 9.87
N ILE A 135 -4.18 -1.94 9.49
CA ILE A 135 -3.73 -0.81 10.30
C ILE A 135 -4.98 -0.10 10.82
N ARG A 136 -4.92 0.39 12.07
CA ARG A 136 -5.93 1.28 12.65
C ARG A 136 -5.24 2.45 13.33
N LEU A 137 -5.53 3.67 12.89
CA LEU A 137 -4.93 4.86 13.46
C LEU A 137 -5.75 5.34 14.68
N GLU A 138 -5.05 5.74 15.73
CA GLU A 138 -5.69 6.30 16.91
C GLU A 138 -6.46 7.58 16.54
N GLY A 139 -7.73 7.67 16.98
CA GLY A 139 -8.61 8.78 16.64
C GLY A 139 -9.37 8.62 15.31
N GLY A 140 -9.25 7.47 14.66
CA GLY A 140 -9.94 7.13 13.40
C GLY A 140 -9.09 7.41 12.17
N ASP A 141 -9.41 6.72 11.09
CA ASP A 141 -8.75 6.75 9.80
C ASP A 141 -9.77 6.78 8.66
N SER A 142 -9.34 6.56 7.42
CA SER A 142 -10.23 6.70 6.26
C SER A 142 -11.10 5.47 6.01
N SER A 143 -10.89 4.38 6.77
CA SER A 143 -11.68 3.15 6.63
C SER A 143 -12.33 2.65 7.93
N THR A 144 -12.16 3.35 9.06
CA THR A 144 -12.84 3.03 10.33
C THR A 144 -14.23 3.58 10.46
N ASP A 145 -14.49 4.76 9.90
CA ASP A 145 -15.64 5.59 10.25
C ASP A 145 -16.58 5.80 9.07
N THR A 146 -17.84 6.09 9.39
CA THR A 146 -18.84 6.55 8.42
C THR A 146 -19.56 7.75 9.00
N PHE A 147 -19.78 8.77 8.17
CA PHE A 147 -20.34 10.05 8.61
C PHE A 147 -21.82 10.17 8.23
N CYS A 148 -22.61 10.80 9.09
CA CYS A 148 -24.05 11.03 8.88
C CYS A 148 -24.38 12.47 8.44
N TYR A 149 -23.36 13.30 8.26
CA TYR A 149 -23.49 14.70 7.84
C TYR A 149 -22.52 14.96 6.69
N PRO A 150 -22.94 15.73 5.66
CA PRO A 150 -22.07 16.15 4.57
C PRO A 150 -21.06 17.22 5.02
#